data_AF-A0A182ARY0-F1
#
_entry.id   AF-A0A182ARY0-F1
#
_cell.length_a   1.000
_cell.length_b   1.000
_cell.length_c   1.000
_cell.angle_alpha   90.00
_cell.angle_beta   90.00
_cell.angle_gamma   90.00
#
_symmetry.space_group_name_H-M   'P 1'
#
loop_
_entity.id
_entity.type
_entity.pdbx_description
1 polymer ?
#
loop_
_entity_poly.entity_id
_entity_poly.type
_entity_poly.pdbx_seq_one_letter_code
_entity_poly.pdbx_strand_id
1 'polypeptide(L)'
;MAAAALMASGRRHDRATLLLALPFALFWAPGLGPAGVAVAGVSFLAGGLLLSPDLDTLSNPARRWGPLRLLWWPYRKVLSHRSLLSHSPLLGTAGRLGYLALLALVLTVLLAPLGGPAPAALLGGLAQLWSERRALVITALVGLEASSWLHLIQDGDPLPRLPRLLRRRASRRSGRRHRSR
;
A
#
# COMPACT_ATOMS: atom_id res chain seq x y z
N MET A 1 -6.45 10.00 26.97
CA MET A 1 -7.51 9.13 26.40
C MET A 1 -7.39 8.92 24.89
N ALA A 2 -7.07 9.94 24.07
CA ALA A 2 -6.92 9.79 22.60
C ALA A 2 -5.82 8.81 22.16
N ALA A 3 -4.65 8.79 22.83
CA ALA A 3 -3.57 7.86 22.51
C ALA A 3 -3.95 6.38 22.75
N ALA A 4 -4.73 6.08 23.81
CA ALA A 4 -5.19 4.73 24.10
C ALA A 4 -6.22 4.24 23.08
N ALA A 5 -7.09 5.12 22.58
CA ALA A 5 -8.05 4.83 21.52
C ALA A 5 -7.35 4.58 20.16
N LEU A 6 -6.31 5.36 19.82
CA LEU A 6 -5.47 5.15 18.64
C LEU A 6 -4.61 3.87 18.73
N MET A 7 -4.10 3.54 19.93
CA MET A 7 -3.41 2.27 20.17
C MET A 7 -4.38 1.08 20.10
N ALA A 8 -5.64 1.26 20.46
CA ALA A 8 -6.67 0.23 20.32
C ALA A 8 -7.13 0.03 18.87
N SER A 9 -7.20 1.08 18.04
CA SER A 9 -7.55 0.95 16.61
C SER A 9 -6.44 0.26 15.82
N GLY A 10 -5.18 0.67 15.99
CA GLY A 10 -4.05 0.03 15.29
C GLY A 10 -3.91 -1.47 15.60
N ARG A 11 -4.12 -1.87 16.86
CA ARG A 11 -4.12 -3.30 17.25
C ARG A 11 -5.30 -4.08 16.68
N ARG A 12 -6.45 -3.42 16.42
CA ARG A 12 -7.61 -4.07 15.77
C ARG A 12 -7.34 -4.31 14.28
N HIS A 13 -6.68 -3.37 13.61
CA HIS A 13 -6.33 -3.53 12.19
C HIS A 13 -5.29 -4.65 12.00
N ASP A 14 -4.28 -4.65 12.86
CA ASP A 14 -3.25 -5.70 12.89
C ASP A 14 -3.86 -7.09 13.14
N ARG A 15 -4.78 -7.21 14.12
CA ARG A 15 -5.46 -8.47 14.41
C ARG A 15 -6.33 -8.96 13.25
N ALA A 16 -7.10 -8.08 12.64
CA ALA A 16 -7.91 -8.46 11.48
C ALA A 16 -7.04 -8.90 10.30
N THR A 17 -5.92 -8.21 10.06
CA THR A 17 -4.95 -8.60 9.04
C THR A 17 -4.41 -10.00 9.30
N LEU A 18 -4.01 -10.31 10.53
CA LEU A 18 -3.52 -11.64 10.91
C LEU A 18 -4.60 -12.72 10.78
N LEU A 19 -5.82 -12.44 11.24
CA LEU A 19 -6.92 -13.40 11.20
C LEU A 19 -7.37 -13.70 9.77
N LEU A 20 -7.40 -12.69 8.90
CA LEU A 20 -7.87 -12.84 7.52
C LEU A 20 -6.78 -13.30 6.54
N ALA A 21 -5.51 -13.21 6.91
CA ALA A 21 -4.41 -13.67 6.07
C ALA A 21 -4.50 -15.16 5.73
N LEU A 22 -4.84 -16.02 6.71
CA LEU A 22 -4.95 -17.46 6.50
C LEU A 22 -6.11 -17.85 5.57
N PRO A 23 -7.38 -17.44 5.81
CA PRO A 23 -8.45 -17.77 4.88
C PRO A 23 -8.23 -17.15 3.50
N PHE A 24 -7.66 -15.94 3.43
CA PHE A 24 -7.28 -15.35 2.15
C PHE A 24 -6.22 -16.19 1.42
N ALA A 25 -5.20 -16.70 2.13
CA ALA A 25 -4.17 -17.54 1.54
C ALA A 25 -4.72 -18.87 1.03
N LEU A 26 -5.56 -19.55 1.83
CA LEU A 26 -6.14 -20.84 1.49
C LEU A 26 -7.09 -20.78 0.28
N PHE A 27 -7.72 -19.62 0.03
CA PHE A 27 -8.54 -19.41 -1.17
C PHE A 27 -7.79 -19.69 -2.47
N TRP A 28 -6.46 -19.46 -2.51
CA TRP A 28 -5.64 -19.68 -3.71
C TRP A 28 -5.11 -21.12 -3.83
N ALA A 29 -5.29 -21.97 -2.82
CA ALA A 29 -4.76 -23.33 -2.79
C ALA A 29 -5.23 -24.19 -3.99
N PRO A 30 -6.52 -24.20 -4.38
CA PRO A 30 -6.98 -25.07 -5.47
C PRO A 30 -6.41 -24.70 -6.85
N GLY A 31 -6.08 -23.43 -7.07
CA GLY A 31 -5.62 -22.95 -8.38
C GLY A 31 -4.10 -22.87 -8.51
N LEU A 32 -3.37 -22.57 -7.43
CA LEU A 32 -1.94 -22.23 -7.46
C LEU A 32 -1.09 -23.08 -6.49
N GLY A 33 -1.72 -24.01 -5.76
CA GLY A 33 -1.05 -24.90 -4.83
C GLY A 33 -0.34 -24.17 -3.68
N PRO A 34 0.64 -24.83 -3.03
CA PRO A 34 1.35 -24.27 -1.88
C PRO A 34 2.06 -22.95 -2.17
N ALA A 35 2.60 -22.78 -3.38
CA ALA A 35 3.27 -21.54 -3.79
C ALA A 35 2.30 -20.35 -3.81
N GLY A 36 1.10 -20.55 -4.36
CA GLY A 36 0.05 -19.52 -4.36
C GLY A 36 -0.41 -19.15 -2.95
N VAL A 37 -0.60 -20.15 -2.08
CA VAL A 37 -0.96 -19.93 -0.67
C VAL A 37 0.10 -19.10 0.04
N ALA A 38 1.38 -19.47 -0.11
CA ALA A 38 2.48 -18.74 0.51
C ALA A 38 2.55 -17.30 0.01
N VAL A 39 2.50 -17.10 -1.31
CA VAL A 39 2.56 -15.75 -1.91
C VAL A 39 1.36 -14.90 -1.50
N ALA A 40 0.14 -15.44 -1.53
CA ALA A 40 -1.07 -14.75 -1.11
C ALA A 40 -1.02 -14.34 0.36
N GLY A 41 -0.64 -15.26 1.25
CA GLY A 41 -0.57 -14.99 2.69
C GLY A 41 0.52 -13.95 3.02
N VAL A 42 1.73 -14.13 2.48
CA VAL A 42 2.84 -13.21 2.73
C VAL A 42 2.56 -11.82 2.19
N SER A 43 2.03 -11.72 0.97
CA SER A 43 1.69 -10.42 0.37
C SER A 43 0.56 -9.71 1.13
N PHE A 44 -0.47 -10.44 1.58
CA PHE A 44 -1.54 -9.87 2.39
C PHE A 44 -1.03 -9.35 3.75
N LEU A 45 -0.19 -10.12 4.43
CA LEU A 45 0.45 -9.70 5.68
C LEU A 45 1.37 -8.51 5.47
N ALA A 46 2.23 -8.56 4.45
CA ALA A 46 3.15 -7.46 4.13
C ALA A 46 2.38 -6.18 3.78
N GLY A 47 1.30 -6.30 3.02
CA GLY A 47 0.42 -5.18 2.67
C GLY A 47 -0.24 -4.57 3.90
N GLY A 48 -0.84 -5.37 4.77
CA GLY A 48 -1.58 -4.86 5.92
C GLY A 48 -0.68 -4.39 7.07
N LEU A 49 0.50 -4.97 7.23
CA LEU A 49 1.39 -4.71 8.37
C LEU A 49 2.55 -3.76 8.07
N LEU A 50 3.15 -3.85 6.86
CA LEU A 50 4.34 -3.09 6.49
C LEU A 50 4.02 -1.99 5.48
N LEU A 51 3.14 -2.27 4.52
CA LEU A 51 2.73 -1.35 3.46
C LEU A 51 1.30 -0.89 3.65
N SER A 52 0.87 -0.67 4.90
CA SER A 52 -0.49 -0.20 5.21
C SER A 52 -0.71 1.24 4.69
N PRO A 53 -1.97 1.66 4.41
CA PRO A 53 -2.28 3.03 3.99
C PRO A 53 -1.74 4.11 4.96
N ASP A 54 -1.61 3.76 6.24
CA ASP A 54 -1.12 4.66 7.29
C ASP A 54 0.39 4.95 7.23
N LEU A 55 1.13 4.37 6.27
CA LEU A 55 2.58 4.58 6.14
C LEU A 55 2.96 6.06 5.86
N ASP A 56 1.99 6.86 5.44
CA ASP A 56 2.13 8.31 5.30
C ASP A 56 2.23 9.06 6.66
N THR A 57 1.91 8.41 7.78
CA THR A 57 2.01 8.96 9.16
C THR A 57 3.02 8.26 10.07
N LEU A 58 3.22 8.83 11.26
CA LEU A 58 3.98 8.21 12.38
C LEU A 58 3.17 7.07 13.06
N SER A 59 2.64 6.16 12.25
CA SER A 59 1.79 5.04 12.64
C SER A 59 2.62 3.79 13.00
N ASN A 60 1.95 2.72 13.44
CA ASN A 60 2.59 1.43 13.73
C ASN A 60 3.31 0.82 12.51
N PRO A 61 2.74 0.86 11.29
CA PRO A 61 3.45 0.44 10.07
C PRO A 61 4.82 1.11 9.92
N ALA A 62 4.91 2.44 10.05
CA ALA A 62 6.18 3.15 9.96
C ALA A 62 7.18 2.77 11.07
N ARG A 63 6.70 2.35 12.25
CA ARG A 63 7.56 1.83 13.33
C ARG A 63 8.11 0.43 13.01
N ARG A 64 7.36 -0.42 12.32
CA ARG A 64 7.77 -1.79 11.95
C ARG A 64 8.92 -1.84 10.95
N TRP A 65 9.12 -0.77 10.16
CA TRP A 65 10.29 -0.61 9.31
C TRP A 65 11.59 -0.34 10.09
N GLY A 66 11.52 -0.04 11.39
CA GLY A 66 12.70 0.18 12.22
C GLY A 66 13.59 1.32 11.68
N PRO A 67 14.90 1.11 11.47
CA PRO A 67 15.80 2.10 10.87
C PRO A 67 15.44 2.48 9.43
N LEU A 68 14.89 1.54 8.65
CA LEU A 68 14.49 1.76 7.26
C LEU A 68 13.29 2.72 7.12
N ARG A 69 12.68 3.11 8.24
CA ARG A 69 11.72 4.22 8.30
C ARG A 69 12.25 5.51 7.69
N LEU A 70 13.56 5.78 7.75
CA LEU A 70 14.15 6.98 7.14
C LEU A 70 13.93 6.99 5.62
N LEU A 71 13.92 5.82 4.97
CA LEU A 71 13.63 5.72 3.54
C LEU A 71 12.23 6.20 3.20
N TRP A 72 11.30 6.20 4.15
CA TRP A 72 9.93 6.68 3.95
C TRP A 72 9.76 8.17 4.27
N TRP A 73 10.80 8.84 4.77
CA TRP A 73 10.74 10.28 5.06
C TRP A 73 10.43 11.15 3.82
N PRO A 74 11.05 10.94 2.64
CA PRO A 74 10.74 11.69 1.42
C PRO A 74 9.30 11.45 0.97
N TYR A 75 8.88 10.17 0.98
CA TYR A 75 7.52 9.75 0.64
C TYR A 75 6.48 10.51 1.48
N ARG A 76 6.70 10.61 2.80
CA ARG A 76 5.83 11.31 3.74
C ARG A 76 5.84 12.83 3.59
N LYS A 77 6.94 13.41 3.10
CA LYS A 77 7.05 14.86 2.86
C LYS A 77 6.31 15.29 1.61
N VAL A 78 6.32 14.46 0.57
CA VAL A 78 5.67 14.75 -0.72
C VAL A 78 4.17 14.46 -0.67
N LEU A 79 3.74 13.41 0.03
CA LEU A 79 2.34 13.02 0.10
C LEU A 79 1.66 13.66 1.31
N SER A 80 0.72 14.56 1.05
CA SER A 80 -0.15 15.10 2.09
C SER A 80 -1.06 14.00 2.62
N HIS A 81 -1.09 13.83 3.94
CA HIS A 81 -1.95 12.87 4.63
C HIS A 81 -3.43 13.07 4.22
N ARG A 82 -4.09 11.99 3.76
CA ARG A 82 -5.45 11.98 3.14
C ARG A 82 -5.55 12.55 1.71
N SER A 83 -4.48 12.57 0.94
CA SER A 83 -4.58 12.85 -0.51
C SER A 83 -5.26 11.70 -1.25
N LEU A 84 -5.86 12.00 -2.41
CA LEU A 84 -6.40 10.99 -3.33
C LEU A 84 -5.37 9.88 -3.63
N LEU A 85 -4.08 10.18 -3.61
CA LEU A 85 -3.02 9.22 -3.92
C LEU A 85 -2.75 8.23 -2.78
N SER A 86 -2.90 8.62 -1.52
CA SER A 86 -2.64 7.74 -0.37
C SER A 86 -3.89 6.98 0.10
N HIS A 87 -5.09 7.48 -0.21
CA HIS A 87 -6.36 6.92 0.29
C HIS A 87 -7.28 6.36 -0.79
N SER A 88 -6.86 6.36 -2.07
CA SER A 88 -7.57 5.57 -3.09
C SER A 88 -7.01 4.16 -3.09
N PRO A 89 -7.86 3.12 -2.98
CA PRO A 89 -7.46 1.76 -3.34
C PRO A 89 -6.84 1.74 -4.73
N LEU A 90 -5.90 0.84 -4.98
CA LEU A 90 -5.06 0.70 -6.16
C LEU A 90 -4.02 1.83 -6.35
N LEU A 91 -4.41 3.10 -6.32
CA LEU A 91 -3.45 4.21 -6.51
C LEU A 91 -2.46 4.33 -5.34
N GLY A 92 -2.92 4.10 -4.10
CA GLY A 92 -2.05 4.10 -2.93
C GLY A 92 -1.08 2.92 -2.93
N THR A 93 -1.55 1.74 -3.29
CA THR A 93 -0.70 0.53 -3.44
C THR A 93 0.31 0.73 -4.58
N ALA A 94 -0.14 1.19 -5.74
CA ALA A 94 0.74 1.50 -6.87
C ALA A 94 1.79 2.57 -6.52
N GLY A 95 1.41 3.63 -5.80
CA GLY A 95 2.35 4.67 -5.36
C GLY A 95 3.42 4.14 -4.41
N ARG A 96 3.06 3.27 -3.45
CA ARG A 96 4.02 2.63 -2.53
C ARG A 96 4.95 1.67 -3.27
N LEU A 97 4.41 0.86 -4.17
CA LEU A 97 5.20 -0.06 -5.00
C LEU A 97 6.13 0.69 -5.95
N GLY A 98 5.66 1.76 -6.60
CA GLY A 98 6.49 2.62 -7.44
C GLY A 98 7.61 3.30 -6.65
N TYR A 99 7.33 3.74 -5.42
CA TYR A 99 8.35 4.29 -4.54
C TYR A 99 9.42 3.26 -4.16
N LEU A 100 9.01 2.05 -3.80
CA LEU A 100 9.94 0.95 -3.53
C LEU A 100 10.75 0.55 -4.76
N ALA A 101 10.13 0.51 -5.94
CA ALA A 101 10.83 0.24 -7.18
C ALA A 101 11.89 1.32 -7.48
N LEU A 102 11.57 2.59 -7.25
CA LEU A 102 12.53 3.70 -7.38
C LEU A 102 13.69 3.56 -6.39
N LEU A 103 13.41 3.25 -5.12
CA LEU A 103 14.45 3.01 -4.12
C LEU A 103 15.35 1.83 -4.50
N ALA A 104 14.77 0.73 -4.99
CA ALA A 104 15.53 -0.42 -5.45
C ALA A 104 16.43 -0.07 -6.65
N LEU A 105 15.93 0.73 -7.59
CA LEU A 105 16.70 1.21 -8.72
C LEU A 105 17.88 2.09 -8.27
N VAL A 106 17.62 3.07 -7.40
CA VAL A 106 18.68 3.93 -6.83
C VAL A 106 19.73 3.07 -6.12
N LEU A 107 19.31 2.08 -5.34
CA LEU A 107 20.23 1.18 -4.65
C LEU A 107 21.10 0.39 -5.64
N THR A 108 20.53 -0.13 -6.74
CA THR A 108 21.33 -0.83 -7.77
C THR A 108 22.34 0.08 -8.45
N VAL A 109 22.00 1.36 -8.69
CA VAL A 109 22.94 2.35 -9.24
C VAL A 109 24.10 2.60 -8.27
N LEU A 110 23.81 2.73 -6.97
CA LEU A 110 24.83 2.97 -5.94
C LEU A 110 25.74 1.75 -5.69
N LEU A 111 25.20 0.54 -5.81
CA LEU A 111 25.94 -0.71 -5.58
C LEU A 111 26.69 -1.19 -6.82
N ALA A 112 26.25 -0.86 -8.04
CA ALA A 112 26.92 -1.22 -9.29
C ALA A 112 28.44 -0.94 -9.29
N PRO A 113 28.94 0.25 -8.89
CA PRO A 113 30.38 0.51 -8.83
C PRO A 113 31.12 -0.33 -7.77
N LEU A 114 30.40 -0.92 -6.82
CA LEU A 114 30.95 -1.80 -5.78
C LEU A 114 30.86 -3.29 -6.15
N GLY A 115 30.51 -3.61 -7.41
CA GLY A 115 30.30 -4.98 -7.88
C GLY A 115 28.88 -5.52 -7.67
N GLY A 116 27.93 -4.66 -7.28
CA GLY A 116 26.52 -4.99 -7.19
C GLY A 116 25.83 -5.14 -8.54
N PRO A 117 24.58 -5.62 -8.57
CA PRO A 117 23.84 -5.83 -9.81
C PRO A 117 23.55 -4.50 -10.51
N ALA A 118 23.74 -4.47 -11.83
CA ALA A 118 23.37 -3.32 -12.64
C ALA A 118 21.85 -3.10 -12.63
N PRO A 119 21.37 -1.86 -12.82
CA PRO A 119 19.95 -1.54 -12.96
C PRO A 119 19.22 -2.41 -14.00
N ALA A 120 19.90 -2.75 -15.11
CA ALA A 120 19.35 -3.61 -16.15
C ALA A 120 19.06 -5.03 -15.65
N ALA A 121 19.86 -5.55 -14.72
CA ALA A 121 19.63 -6.88 -14.13
C ALA A 121 18.35 -6.89 -13.28
N LEU A 122 18.07 -5.81 -12.55
CA LEU A 122 16.81 -5.68 -11.80
C LEU A 122 15.60 -5.69 -12.75
N LEU A 123 15.65 -4.89 -13.82
CA LEU A 123 14.56 -4.81 -14.81
C LEU A 123 14.36 -6.14 -15.54
N GLY A 124 15.46 -6.81 -15.93
CA GLY A 124 15.42 -8.14 -16.54
C GLY A 124 14.80 -9.18 -15.61
N GLY A 125 15.19 -9.20 -14.33
CA GLY A 125 14.62 -10.11 -13.34
C GLY A 125 13.12 -9.89 -13.12
N LEU A 126 12.65 -8.63 -13.10
CA LEU A 126 11.22 -8.32 -13.03
C LEU A 126 10.45 -8.79 -14.27
N ALA A 127 11.02 -8.59 -15.47
CA ALA A 127 10.42 -9.06 -16.71
C ALA A 127 10.33 -10.58 -16.76
N GLN A 128 11.37 -11.28 -16.30
CA GLN A 128 11.41 -12.73 -16.20
C GLN A 128 10.39 -13.27 -15.18
N LEU A 129 10.29 -12.65 -14.00
CA LEU A 129 9.26 -13.01 -13.02
C LEU A 129 7.85 -12.82 -13.59
N TRP A 130 7.63 -11.76 -14.36
CA TRP A 130 6.35 -11.54 -15.03
C TRP A 130 6.05 -12.60 -16.09
N SER A 131 7.03 -12.99 -16.91
CA SER A 131 6.82 -13.99 -17.96
C SER A 131 6.64 -15.40 -17.39
N GLU A 132 7.47 -15.80 -16.42
CA GLU A 132 7.51 -17.18 -15.92
C GLU A 132 6.57 -17.45 -14.74
N ARG A 133 6.26 -16.42 -13.94
CA ARG A 133 5.52 -16.53 -12.67
C ARG A 133 4.33 -15.57 -12.60
N ARG A 134 3.77 -15.20 -13.75
CA ARG A 134 2.67 -14.22 -13.87
C ARG A 134 1.56 -14.40 -12.84
N ALA A 135 1.08 -15.63 -12.67
CA ALA A 135 -0.01 -15.93 -11.74
C ALA A 135 0.36 -15.58 -10.29
N LEU A 136 1.56 -15.94 -9.84
CA LEU A 136 2.05 -15.61 -8.50
C LEU A 136 2.25 -14.10 -8.33
N VAL A 137 2.76 -13.40 -9.35
CA VAL A 137 2.90 -11.94 -9.31
C VAL A 137 1.54 -11.28 -9.16
N ILE A 138 0.54 -11.70 -9.93
CA ILE A 138 -0.83 -11.19 -9.82
C ILE A 138 -1.40 -11.49 -8.42
N THR A 139 -1.24 -12.70 -7.91
CA THR A 139 -1.69 -13.07 -6.56
C THR A 139 -1.04 -12.20 -5.49
N ALA A 140 0.26 -11.89 -5.62
CA ALA A 140 0.96 -10.98 -4.71
C ALA A 140 0.36 -9.56 -4.74
N LEU A 141 0.10 -9.03 -5.94
CA LEU A 141 -0.51 -7.71 -6.11
C LEU A 141 -1.93 -7.68 -5.52
N VAL A 142 -2.72 -8.74 -5.74
CA VAL A 142 -4.06 -8.87 -5.17
C VAL A 142 -4.00 -8.97 -3.65
N GLY A 143 -3.03 -9.68 -3.06
CA GLY A 143 -2.85 -9.74 -1.61
C GLY A 143 -2.53 -8.38 -0.98
N LEU A 144 -1.59 -7.63 -1.58
CA LEU A 144 -1.26 -6.27 -1.14
C LEU A 144 -2.47 -5.34 -1.21
N GLU A 145 -3.23 -5.43 -2.30
CA GLU A 145 -4.42 -4.60 -2.48
C GLU A 145 -5.55 -5.00 -1.52
N ALA A 146 -5.84 -6.30 -1.37
CA ALA A 146 -6.87 -6.81 -0.46
C ALA A 146 -6.63 -6.38 0.99
N SER A 147 -5.38 -6.38 1.44
CA SER A 147 -5.02 -5.85 2.77
C SER A 147 -5.25 -4.34 2.90
N SER A 148 -5.07 -3.57 1.81
CA SER A 148 -5.35 -2.13 1.79
C SER A 148 -6.85 -1.88 1.87
N TRP A 149 -7.67 -2.68 1.17
CA TRP A 149 -9.12 -2.65 1.30
C TRP A 149 -9.59 -2.98 2.70
N LEU A 150 -9.03 -4.02 3.33
CA LEU A 150 -9.35 -4.38 4.71
C LEU A 150 -9.13 -3.18 5.65
N HIS A 151 -7.98 -2.52 5.53
CA HIS A 151 -7.66 -1.34 6.34
C HIS A 151 -8.65 -0.19 6.11
N LEU A 152 -9.00 0.09 4.85
CA LEU A 152 -9.98 1.15 4.51
C LEU A 152 -11.39 0.86 5.01
N ILE A 153 -11.84 -0.40 4.93
CA ILE A 153 -13.15 -0.82 5.44
C ILE A 153 -13.19 -0.62 6.96
N GLN A 154 -12.08 -0.90 7.66
CA GLN A 154 -11.98 -0.71 9.10
C GLN A 154 -11.93 0.76 9.53
N ASP A 155 -11.36 1.63 8.69
CA ASP A 155 -11.34 3.09 8.91
C ASP A 155 -12.71 3.75 8.70
N GLY A 156 -13.65 3.07 8.03
CA GLY A 156 -15.00 3.59 7.78
C GLY A 156 -15.09 4.76 6.79
N ASP A 157 -13.99 5.10 6.10
CA ASP A 157 -13.91 6.14 5.06
C ASP A 157 -13.30 5.51 3.78
N PRO A 158 -14.06 4.69 3.02
CA PRO A 158 -13.54 3.98 1.86
C PRO A 158 -13.25 4.90 0.66
N LEU A 159 -13.61 6.18 0.74
CA LEU A 159 -13.54 7.11 -0.38
C LEU A 159 -12.57 8.26 -0.08
N PRO A 160 -11.71 8.60 -1.05
CA PRO A 160 -10.74 9.66 -0.86
C PRO A 160 -11.43 11.03 -0.78
N ARG A 161 -10.96 11.87 0.14
CA ARG A 161 -11.48 13.23 0.30
C ARG A 161 -11.04 14.09 -0.88
N LEU A 162 -12.01 14.63 -1.64
CA LEU A 162 -11.75 15.53 -2.76
C LEU A 162 -10.81 16.69 -2.36
N PRO A 163 -9.82 17.04 -3.22
CA PRO A 163 -8.93 18.18 -3.02
C PRO A 163 -9.72 19.46 -2.73
N ARG A 164 -9.19 20.32 -1.85
CA ARG A 164 -9.85 21.57 -1.41
C ARG A 164 -10.33 22.43 -2.59
N LEU A 165 -9.59 22.44 -3.69
CA LEU A 165 -9.92 23.16 -4.92
C LEU A 165 -11.19 22.63 -5.60
N LEU A 166 -11.34 21.32 -5.70
CA LEU A 166 -12.54 20.68 -6.27
C LEU A 166 -13.73 20.80 -5.33
N ARG A 167 -13.50 20.76 -4.01
CA ARG A 167 -14.55 20.98 -3.00
C ARG A 167 -15.15 22.40 -3.08
N ARG A 168 -14.32 23.43 -3.30
CA ARG A 168 -14.78 24.81 -3.56
C ARG A 168 -15.56 24.93 -4.87
N ARG A 169 -15.21 24.15 -5.90
CA ARG A 169 -15.92 24.16 -7.19
C ARG A 169 -17.29 23.47 -7.11
N ALA A 170 -17.37 22.37 -6.36
CA ALA A 170 -18.61 21.64 -6.10
C ALA A 170 -19.58 22.45 -5.23
N SER A 171 -19.10 23.12 -4.17
CA SER A 171 -19.96 23.98 -3.34
C SER A 171 -20.49 25.19 -4.10
N ARG A 172 -19.67 25.81 -4.96
CA ARG A 172 -20.09 26.91 -5.85
C ARG A 172 -21.15 26.50 -6.89
N ARG A 173 -21.11 25.26 -7.39
CA ARG A 173 -22.14 24.73 -8.30
C ARG A 173 -23.45 24.43 -7.59
N SER A 174 -23.40 23.90 -6.36
CA SER A 174 -24.60 23.66 -5.54
C SER A 174 -25.32 24.96 -5.15
N GLY A 175 -24.56 25.98 -4.72
CA GLY A 175 -25.14 27.30 -4.38
C GLY A 175 -25.76 28.07 -5.54
N ARG A 176 -25.38 27.78 -6.80
CA ARG A 176 -25.99 28.40 -8.00
C ARG A 176 -27.33 27.77 -8.37
N ARG A 177 -27.55 26.48 -8.10
CA ARG A 177 -28.83 25.80 -8.38
C ARG A 177 -29.96 26.22 -7.44
N HIS A 178 -29.63 26.73 -6.25
CA HIS A 178 -30.64 27.16 -5.27
C HIS A 178 -31.11 28.61 -5.45
N ARG A 179 -30.47 29.40 -6.31
CA ARG A 179 -30.84 30.79 -6.60
C ARG A 179 -31.62 30.97 -7.91
N SER A 180 -31.97 29.87 -8.58
CA SER A 180 -32.70 29.87 -9.86
C SER A 180 -34.07 29.18 -9.79
N ARG A 181 -34.66 29.14 -8.59
CA ARG A 181 -36.06 28.80 -8.33
C ARG A 181 -36.62 29.91 -7.44
#